data_AF-A0A3P6RZU0-F1
#
_entry.id   AF-A0A3P6RZU0-F1
#
_cell.length_a   1.000
_cell.length_b   1.000
_cell.length_c   1.000
_cell.angle_alpha   90.00
_cell.angle_beta   90.00
_cell.angle_gamma   90.00
#
_symmetry.space_group_name_H-M   'P 1'
#
loop_
_entity.id
_entity.type
_entity.pdbx_description
1 polymer ?
#
loop_
_entity_poly.entity_id
_entity_poly.type
_entity_poly.pdbx_seq_one_letter_code
_entity_poly.pdbx_strand_id
1 'polypeptide(L)'
;MLIFSLKVTSALQHAESLAHKDSVAEADGRNYIDNLRKVISQGKSDPSTANNALLINAMETANKLSHQLDELNGLVSKARQESTILNQYKDLIERSRQQFALEMRSILPNVDVNAKDKNLTEDELNALIAHAHLKVDHLRRQLSDQQVSFQRKTIQNRRIVYIESFEAREEQHIARAIAEQREADERIAAERLRIELKRIQQQQDVAIEKAVSLRVLYCYNV
;
A
#
# COMPACT_ATOMS: atom_id res chain seq x y z
N MET A 1 -0.98 -21.68 -38.75
CA MET A 1 -0.46 -21.54 -37.37
C MET A 1 0.58 -20.42 -37.24
N LEU A 2 1.62 -20.38 -38.10
CA LEU A 2 2.70 -19.36 -38.06
C LEU A 2 2.24 -17.90 -38.18
N ILE A 3 1.28 -17.59 -39.08
CA ILE A 3 0.79 -16.21 -39.27
C ILE A 3 0.00 -15.69 -38.06
N PHE A 4 -0.71 -16.58 -37.35
CA PHE A 4 -1.48 -16.22 -36.16
C PHE A 4 -0.55 -15.95 -34.97
N SER A 5 0.52 -16.75 -34.82
CA SER A 5 1.55 -16.51 -33.82
C SER A 5 2.28 -15.18 -34.04
N LEU A 6 2.65 -14.84 -35.28
CA LEU A 6 3.32 -13.58 -35.61
C LEU A 6 2.47 -12.34 -35.26
N LYS A 7 1.16 -12.38 -35.55
CA LYS A 7 0.26 -11.27 -35.21
C LYS A 7 0.08 -11.09 -33.70
N VAL A 8 -0.02 -12.19 -32.96
CA VAL A 8 -0.14 -12.15 -31.49
C VAL A 8 1.13 -11.62 -30.85
N THR A 9 2.31 -12.06 -31.31
CA THR A 9 3.60 -11.56 -30.82
C THR A 9 3.79 -10.07 -31.12
N SER A 10 3.40 -9.61 -32.31
CA SER A 10 3.47 -8.19 -32.67
C SER A 10 2.52 -7.32 -31.84
N ALA A 11 1.29 -7.79 -31.58
CA ALA A 11 0.34 -7.09 -30.72
C ALA A 11 0.82 -7.01 -29.27
N LEU A 12 1.43 -8.07 -28.75
CA LEU A 12 2.01 -8.09 -27.40
C LEU A 12 3.15 -7.08 -27.27
N GLN A 13 4.11 -7.09 -28.22
CA GLN A 13 5.21 -6.14 -28.23
C GLN A 13 4.73 -4.69 -28.32
N HIS A 14 3.66 -4.44 -29.10
CA HIS A 14 3.07 -3.11 -29.19
C HIS A 14 2.45 -2.68 -27.85
N ALA A 15 1.72 -3.57 -27.18
CA ALA A 15 1.13 -3.31 -25.87
C ALA A 15 2.20 -3.06 -24.79
N GLU A 16 3.29 -3.83 -24.79
CA GLU A 16 4.43 -3.64 -23.88
C GLU A 16 5.13 -2.30 -24.14
N SER A 17 5.31 -1.90 -25.40
CA SER A 17 5.88 -0.60 -25.75
C SER A 17 5.03 0.57 -25.25
N LEU A 18 3.71 0.49 -25.40
CA LEU A 18 2.78 1.49 -24.87
C LEU A 18 2.84 1.53 -23.33
N ALA A 19 2.78 0.37 -22.68
CA ALA A 19 2.89 0.28 -21.23
C ALA A 19 4.18 0.88 -20.67
N HIS A 20 5.29 0.72 -21.39
CA HIS A 20 6.57 1.33 -21.03
C HIS A 20 6.53 2.85 -21.19
N LYS A 21 5.99 3.35 -22.31
CA LYS A 21 5.83 4.80 -22.55
C LYS A 21 4.95 5.44 -21.48
N ASP A 22 3.85 4.81 -21.12
CA ASP A 22 2.94 5.29 -20.07
C ASP A 22 3.66 5.38 -18.72
N SER A 23 4.47 4.37 -18.38
CA SER A 23 5.25 4.36 -17.14
C SER A 23 6.30 5.46 -17.09
N VAL A 24 6.98 5.74 -18.21
CA VAL A 24 7.94 6.84 -18.30
C VAL A 24 7.22 8.20 -18.17
N ALA A 25 6.11 8.37 -18.89
CA ALA A 25 5.32 9.60 -18.83
C ALA A 25 4.76 9.87 -17.43
N GLU A 26 4.34 8.83 -16.71
CA GLU A 26 3.90 8.93 -15.32
C GLU A 26 5.05 9.37 -14.40
N ALA A 27 6.22 8.76 -14.53
CA ALA A 27 7.39 9.10 -13.74
C ALA A 27 7.83 10.56 -13.97
N ASP A 28 7.87 10.98 -15.24
CA ASP A 28 8.15 12.36 -15.61
C ASP A 28 7.10 13.32 -15.03
N GLY A 29 5.81 12.96 -15.11
CA GLY A 29 4.71 13.72 -14.52
C GLY A 29 4.89 13.94 -13.01
N ARG A 30 5.27 12.90 -12.26
CA ARG A 30 5.57 13.01 -10.83
C ARG A 30 6.77 13.91 -10.56
N ASN A 31 7.85 13.75 -11.34
CA ASN A 31 9.03 14.60 -11.23
C ASN A 31 8.71 16.09 -11.48
N TYR A 32 7.86 16.41 -12.47
CA TYR A 32 7.45 17.79 -12.71
C TYR A 32 6.62 18.38 -11.56
N ILE A 33 5.73 17.59 -10.96
CA ILE A 33 4.94 18.02 -9.79
C ILE A 33 5.84 18.25 -8.57
N ASP A 34 6.82 17.39 -8.34
CA ASP A 34 7.75 17.54 -7.22
C ASP A 34 8.67 18.75 -7.40
N ASN A 35 9.13 19.01 -8.63
CA ASN A 35 9.85 20.23 -8.97
C ASN A 35 8.99 21.48 -8.74
N LEU A 36 7.71 21.45 -9.14
CA LEU A 36 6.77 22.54 -8.87
C LEU A 36 6.60 22.78 -7.36
N ARG A 37 6.42 21.72 -6.56
CA ARG A 37 6.35 21.79 -5.10
C ARG A 37 7.62 22.39 -4.50
N LYS A 38 8.79 22.04 -5.01
CA LYS A 38 10.07 22.60 -4.57
C LYS A 38 10.17 24.11 -4.83
N VAL A 39 9.82 24.54 -6.04
CA VAL A 39 9.79 25.98 -6.41
C VAL A 39 8.80 26.75 -5.55
N ILE A 40 7.61 26.18 -5.29
CA ILE A 40 6.61 26.79 -4.40
C ILE A 40 7.16 26.93 -2.98
N SER A 41 7.80 25.90 -2.43
CA SER A 41 8.40 25.93 -1.09
C SER A 41 9.52 26.98 -0.99
N GLN A 42 10.33 27.14 -2.03
CA GLN A 42 11.34 28.20 -2.11
C GLN A 42 10.69 29.58 -2.12
N GLY A 43 9.66 29.80 -2.94
CA GLY A 43 8.92 31.07 -2.98
C GLY A 43 8.20 31.40 -1.66
N LYS A 44 7.74 30.39 -0.92
CA LYS A 44 7.14 30.58 0.42
C LYS A 44 8.18 30.93 1.49
N SER A 45 9.43 30.53 1.29
CA SER A 45 10.53 30.79 2.24
C SER A 45 11.16 32.16 2.05
N ASP A 46 10.94 32.80 0.89
CA ASP A 46 11.39 34.17 0.60
C ASP A 46 10.36 35.20 1.12
N PRO A 47 10.75 36.12 2.02
CA PRO A 47 9.86 37.15 2.57
C PRO A 47 9.15 38.02 1.52
N SER A 48 9.76 38.21 0.35
CA SER A 48 9.22 39.05 -0.73
C SER A 48 8.09 38.38 -1.52
N THR A 49 8.06 37.04 -1.56
CA THR A 49 7.08 36.26 -2.31
C THR A 49 6.16 35.41 -1.43
N ALA A 50 6.41 35.32 -0.13
CA ALA A 50 5.68 34.44 0.80
C ALA A 50 4.15 34.61 0.78
N ASN A 51 3.66 35.84 0.61
CA ASN A 51 2.23 36.17 0.60
C ASN A 51 1.61 36.20 -0.81
N ASN A 52 2.33 35.71 -1.83
CA ASN A 52 1.84 35.70 -3.19
C ASN A 52 0.73 34.64 -3.39
N ALA A 53 -0.48 35.11 -3.72
CA ALA A 53 -1.64 34.24 -3.98
C ALA A 53 -1.40 33.21 -5.10
N LEU A 54 -0.50 33.50 -6.06
CA LEU A 54 -0.14 32.55 -7.11
C LEU A 54 0.55 31.30 -6.56
N LEU A 55 1.30 31.40 -5.45
CA LEU A 55 1.92 30.23 -4.80
C LEU A 55 0.88 29.30 -4.17
N ILE A 56 -0.24 29.87 -3.68
CA ILE A 56 -1.35 29.09 -3.11
C ILE A 56 -2.06 28.34 -4.24
N ASN A 57 -2.40 29.03 -5.33
CA ASN A 57 -3.05 28.41 -6.51
C ASN A 57 -2.17 27.34 -7.16
N ALA A 58 -0.86 27.58 -7.25
CA ALA A 58 0.10 26.62 -7.78
C ALA A 58 0.19 25.37 -6.89
N MET A 59 0.15 25.52 -5.56
CA MET A 59 0.15 24.40 -4.62
C MET A 59 -1.13 23.56 -4.73
N GLU A 60 -2.29 24.21 -4.84
CA GLU A 60 -3.56 23.52 -5.04
C GLU A 60 -3.56 22.75 -6.36
N THR A 61 -3.03 23.35 -7.42
CA THR A 61 -2.88 22.71 -8.74
C THR A 61 -1.95 21.50 -8.68
N ALA A 62 -0.79 21.62 -8.02
CA ALA A 62 0.14 20.51 -7.82
C ALA A 62 -0.50 19.34 -7.07
N ASN A 63 -1.32 19.64 -6.05
CA ASN A 63 -2.05 18.61 -5.31
C ASN A 63 -3.15 17.95 -6.15
N LYS A 64 -3.90 18.72 -6.96
CA LYS A 64 -4.90 18.18 -7.89
C LYS A 64 -4.26 17.25 -8.92
N LEU A 65 -3.16 17.68 -9.54
CA LEU A 65 -2.43 16.87 -10.53
C LEU A 65 -1.86 15.59 -9.91
N SER A 66 -1.32 15.68 -8.69
CA SER A 66 -0.83 14.51 -7.94
C SER A 66 -1.96 13.49 -7.73
N HIS A 67 -3.13 13.96 -7.29
CA HIS A 67 -4.29 13.09 -7.08
C HIS A 67 -4.78 12.46 -8.39
N GLN A 68 -4.83 13.24 -9.48
CA GLN A 68 -5.24 12.73 -10.79
C GLN A 68 -4.29 11.63 -11.32
N LEU A 69 -2.97 11.78 -11.09
CA LEU A 69 -2.00 10.72 -11.42
C LEU A 69 -2.23 9.46 -10.58
N ASP A 70 -2.48 9.60 -9.28
CA ASP A 70 -2.76 8.47 -8.41
C ASP A 70 -4.05 7.73 -8.83
N GLU A 71 -5.09 8.47 -9.22
CA GLU A 71 -6.35 7.91 -9.73
C GLU A 71 -6.15 7.17 -11.06
N LEU A 72 -5.44 7.78 -12.02
CA LEU A 72 -5.12 7.15 -13.30
C LEU A 72 -4.31 5.86 -13.11
N ASN A 73 -3.33 5.87 -12.21
CA ASN A 73 -2.58 4.67 -11.86
C ASN A 73 -3.47 3.57 -11.28
N GLY A 74 -4.42 3.94 -10.43
CA GLY A 74 -5.42 3.02 -9.89
C GLY A 74 -6.24 2.36 -11.00
N LEU A 75 -6.71 3.14 -11.97
CA LEU A 75 -7.47 2.65 -13.12
C LEU A 75 -6.63 1.73 -14.02
N VAL A 76 -5.38 2.10 -14.32
CA VAL A 76 -4.46 1.27 -15.13
C VAL A 76 -4.15 -0.05 -14.43
N SER A 77 -3.85 -0.01 -13.13
CA SER A 77 -3.61 -1.20 -12.31
C SER A 77 -4.82 -2.15 -12.34
N LYS A 78 -6.02 -1.60 -12.13
CA LYS A 78 -7.27 -2.38 -12.20
C LYS A 78 -7.47 -3.03 -13.57
N ALA A 79 -7.32 -2.28 -14.66
CA ALA A 79 -7.46 -2.83 -16.00
C ALA A 79 -6.45 -3.96 -16.30
N ARG A 80 -5.21 -3.83 -15.83
CA ARG A 80 -4.18 -4.88 -15.96
C ARG A 80 -4.54 -6.13 -15.14
N GLN A 81 -5.06 -5.95 -13.94
CA GLN A 81 -5.54 -7.06 -13.10
C GLN A 81 -6.72 -7.78 -13.77
N GLU A 82 -7.71 -7.05 -14.27
CA GLU A 82 -8.85 -7.63 -15.00
C GLU A 82 -8.39 -8.42 -16.22
N SER A 83 -7.46 -7.88 -17.02
CA SER A 83 -6.87 -8.59 -18.16
C SER A 83 -6.15 -9.88 -17.73
N THR A 84 -5.42 -9.84 -16.62
CA THR A 84 -4.75 -11.02 -16.05
C THR A 84 -5.76 -12.09 -15.65
N ILE A 85 -6.83 -11.71 -14.96
CA ILE A 85 -7.91 -12.62 -14.56
C ILE A 85 -8.59 -13.25 -15.78
N LEU A 86 -8.86 -12.45 -16.82
CA LEU A 86 -9.47 -12.95 -18.06
C LEU A 86 -8.58 -13.98 -18.77
N ASN A 87 -7.27 -13.73 -18.83
CA ASN A 87 -6.31 -14.68 -19.40
C ASN A 87 -6.26 -15.98 -18.59
N GLN A 88 -6.21 -15.88 -17.26
CA GLN A 88 -6.27 -17.06 -16.38
C GLN A 88 -7.56 -17.87 -16.58
N TYR A 89 -8.71 -17.20 -16.73
CA TYR A 89 -9.98 -17.86 -17.00
C TYR A 89 -10.01 -18.55 -18.38
N LYS A 90 -9.47 -17.89 -19.41
CA LYS A 90 -9.33 -18.48 -20.74
C LYS A 90 -8.47 -19.75 -20.70
N ASP A 91 -7.32 -19.69 -20.03
CA ASP A 91 -6.44 -20.85 -19.87
C ASP A 91 -7.11 -21.99 -19.11
N LEU A 92 -7.88 -21.67 -18.07
CA LEU A 92 -8.64 -22.65 -17.30
C LEU A 92 -9.71 -23.35 -18.17
N ILE A 93 -10.43 -22.59 -19.00
CA ILE A 93 -11.39 -23.16 -19.96
C ILE A 93 -10.68 -24.09 -20.94
N GLU A 94 -9.57 -23.65 -21.52
CA GLU A 94 -8.86 -24.43 -22.52
C GLU A 94 -8.35 -25.76 -21.94
N ARG A 95 -7.75 -25.71 -20.74
CA ARG A 95 -7.35 -26.92 -20.01
C ARG A 95 -8.55 -27.81 -19.68
N SER A 96 -9.66 -27.22 -19.23
CA SER A 96 -10.88 -27.97 -18.93
C SER A 96 -11.45 -28.67 -20.16
N ARG A 97 -11.41 -28.05 -21.34
CA ARG A 97 -11.83 -28.67 -22.61
C ARG A 97 -10.93 -29.84 -22.99
N GLN A 98 -9.63 -29.67 -22.87
CA GLN A 98 -8.65 -30.72 -23.17
C GLN A 98 -8.81 -31.91 -22.21
N GLN A 99 -8.92 -31.63 -20.91
CA GLN A 99 -9.14 -32.65 -19.89
C GLN A 99 -10.46 -33.39 -20.13
N PHE A 100 -11.54 -32.67 -20.45
CA PHE A 100 -12.82 -33.30 -20.78
C PHE A 100 -12.70 -34.22 -21.99
N ALA A 101 -12.04 -33.78 -23.07
CA ALA A 101 -11.86 -34.60 -24.25
C ALA A 101 -11.04 -35.89 -23.96
N LEU A 102 -10.02 -35.79 -23.11
CA LEU A 102 -9.23 -36.94 -22.65
C LEU A 102 -10.04 -37.90 -21.77
N GLU A 103 -10.80 -37.37 -20.80
CA GLU A 103 -11.69 -38.16 -19.95
C GLU A 103 -12.75 -38.89 -20.79
N MET A 104 -13.38 -38.19 -21.74
CA MET A 104 -14.36 -38.78 -22.65
C MET A 104 -13.77 -39.90 -23.49
N ARG A 105 -12.57 -39.72 -24.05
CA ARG A 105 -11.88 -40.76 -24.83
C ARG A 105 -11.49 -41.97 -23.96
N SER A 106 -11.22 -41.75 -22.67
CA SER A 106 -10.91 -42.85 -21.74
C SER A 106 -12.13 -43.68 -21.37
N ILE A 107 -13.30 -43.06 -21.26
CA ILE A 107 -14.56 -43.76 -20.90
C ILE A 107 -15.15 -44.45 -22.15
N LEU A 108 -15.09 -43.76 -23.29
CA LEU A 108 -15.66 -44.21 -24.56
C LEU A 108 -14.59 -44.28 -25.66
N PRO A 109 -13.67 -45.27 -25.61
CA PRO A 109 -12.52 -45.34 -26.52
C PRO A 109 -12.89 -45.60 -27.99
N ASN A 110 -14.05 -46.20 -28.24
CA ASN A 110 -14.51 -46.62 -29.58
C ASN A 110 -15.65 -45.75 -30.14
N VAL A 111 -16.05 -44.72 -29.42
CA VAL A 111 -17.11 -43.79 -29.82
C VAL A 111 -16.47 -42.53 -30.37
N ASP A 112 -16.81 -42.18 -31.61
CA ASP A 112 -16.53 -40.84 -32.12
C ASP A 112 -17.56 -39.88 -31.50
N VAL A 113 -17.11 -39.11 -30.52
CA VAL A 113 -17.93 -38.13 -29.79
C VAL A 113 -18.49 -37.03 -30.73
N ASN A 114 -17.94 -36.89 -31.94
CA ASN A 114 -18.42 -35.95 -32.96
C ASN A 114 -19.39 -36.57 -33.98
N ALA A 115 -19.59 -37.89 -33.97
CA ALA A 115 -20.51 -38.55 -34.88
C ALA A 115 -21.96 -38.36 -34.40
N LYS A 116 -22.78 -37.65 -35.18
CA LYS A 116 -24.18 -37.32 -34.81
C LYS A 116 -25.13 -38.52 -34.74
N ASP A 117 -24.78 -39.67 -35.33
CA ASP A 117 -25.71 -40.77 -35.59
C ASP A 117 -25.33 -42.11 -34.94
N LYS A 118 -24.43 -42.12 -33.96
CA LYS A 118 -24.05 -43.35 -33.23
C LYS A 118 -24.74 -43.40 -31.86
N ASN A 119 -25.70 -44.31 -31.71
CA ASN A 119 -26.29 -44.60 -30.40
C ASN A 119 -25.26 -45.32 -29.53
N LEU A 120 -25.10 -44.86 -28.28
CA LEU A 120 -24.28 -45.52 -27.27
C LEU A 120 -24.85 -46.92 -26.97
N THR A 121 -23.98 -47.89 -26.72
CA THR A 121 -24.42 -49.16 -26.15
C THR A 121 -24.88 -48.97 -24.69
N GLU A 122 -25.65 -49.92 -24.16
CA GLU A 122 -26.09 -49.89 -22.77
C GLU A 122 -24.91 -49.87 -21.78
N ASP A 123 -23.84 -50.62 -22.09
CA ASP A 123 -22.61 -50.64 -21.31
C ASP A 123 -21.86 -49.30 -21.34
N GLU A 124 -21.78 -48.67 -22.52
CA GLU A 124 -21.18 -47.34 -22.71
C GLU A 124 -21.96 -46.26 -21.97
N LEU A 125 -23.29 -46.32 -22.00
CA LEU A 125 -24.17 -45.42 -21.27
C LEU A 125 -24.02 -45.60 -19.75
N ASN A 126 -24.02 -46.84 -19.27
CA ASN A 126 -23.84 -47.16 -17.85
C ASN A 126 -22.47 -46.70 -17.34
N ALA A 127 -21.40 -46.88 -18.14
CA ALA A 127 -20.07 -46.38 -17.81
C ALA A 127 -20.03 -44.85 -17.71
N LEU A 128 -20.72 -44.14 -18.62
CA LEU A 128 -20.81 -42.69 -18.60
C LEU A 128 -21.59 -42.18 -17.37
N ILE A 129 -22.71 -42.82 -17.03
CA ILE A 129 -23.52 -42.48 -15.85
C ILE A 129 -22.70 -42.68 -14.58
N ALA A 130 -22.01 -43.83 -14.44
CA ALA A 130 -21.15 -44.10 -13.29
C ALA A 130 -20.03 -43.07 -13.16
N HIS A 131 -19.35 -42.73 -14.26
CA HIS A 131 -18.32 -41.70 -14.27
C HIS A 131 -18.88 -40.32 -13.90
N ALA A 132 -20.05 -39.94 -14.41
CA ALA A 132 -20.70 -38.66 -14.07
C ALA A 132 -20.99 -38.56 -12.57
N HIS A 133 -21.50 -39.63 -11.95
CA HIS A 133 -21.70 -39.66 -10.50
C HIS A 133 -20.39 -39.49 -9.72
N LEU A 134 -19.35 -40.25 -10.07
CA LEU A 134 -18.04 -40.11 -9.44
C LEU A 134 -17.44 -38.71 -9.62
N LYS A 135 -17.61 -38.11 -10.79
CA LYS A 135 -17.14 -36.76 -11.08
C LYS A 135 -17.88 -35.72 -10.25
N VAL A 136 -19.20 -35.83 -10.12
CA VAL A 136 -20.01 -34.94 -9.27
C VAL A 136 -19.57 -35.04 -7.81
N ASP A 137 -19.36 -36.24 -7.30
CA ASP A 137 -18.90 -36.43 -5.92
C ASP A 137 -17.48 -35.87 -5.71
N HIS A 138 -16.59 -36.07 -6.68
CA HIS A 138 -15.25 -35.48 -6.66
C HIS A 138 -15.30 -33.95 -6.62
N LEU A 139 -16.09 -33.33 -7.50
CA LEU A 139 -16.25 -31.87 -7.55
C LEU A 139 -16.87 -31.31 -6.27
N ARG A 140 -17.83 -32.02 -5.67
CA ARG A 140 -18.44 -31.63 -4.38
C ARG A 140 -17.41 -31.61 -3.25
N ARG A 141 -16.53 -32.62 -3.18
CA ARG A 141 -15.44 -32.63 -2.18
C ARG A 141 -14.47 -31.49 -2.41
N GLN A 142 -14.02 -31.26 -3.65
CA GLN A 142 -13.13 -30.14 -3.98
C GLN A 142 -13.73 -28.78 -3.60
N LEU A 143 -15.02 -28.57 -3.86
CA LEU A 143 -15.72 -27.35 -3.48
C LEU A 143 -15.74 -27.16 -1.95
N SER A 144 -16.05 -28.22 -1.21
CA SER A 144 -16.02 -28.20 0.26
C SER A 144 -14.64 -27.85 0.80
N ASP A 145 -13.58 -28.47 0.28
CA ASP A 145 -12.20 -28.20 0.69
C ASP A 145 -11.78 -26.75 0.38
N GLN A 146 -12.17 -26.24 -0.79
CA GLN A 146 -11.95 -24.84 -1.15
C GLN A 146 -12.67 -23.89 -0.19
N GLN A 147 -13.92 -24.17 0.17
CA GLN A 147 -14.70 -23.34 1.07
C GLN A 147 -14.08 -23.30 2.48
N VAL A 148 -13.66 -24.46 3.02
CA VAL A 148 -12.97 -24.55 4.31
C VAL A 148 -11.63 -23.80 4.26
N SER A 149 -10.86 -23.95 3.19
CA SER A 149 -9.59 -23.25 2.99
C SER A 149 -9.77 -21.73 2.96
N PHE A 150 -10.78 -21.24 2.21
CA PHE A 150 -11.11 -19.82 2.15
C PHE A 150 -11.54 -19.26 3.51
N GLN A 151 -12.43 -19.98 4.20
CA GLN A 151 -12.89 -19.60 5.53
C GLN A 151 -11.73 -19.52 6.53
N ARG A 152 -10.82 -20.51 6.50
CA ARG A 152 -9.61 -20.50 7.32
C ARG A 152 -8.71 -19.29 7.05
N LYS A 153 -8.47 -18.96 5.79
CA LYS A 153 -7.69 -17.76 5.42
C LYS A 153 -8.36 -16.47 5.90
N THR A 154 -9.68 -16.39 5.79
CA THR A 154 -10.44 -15.21 6.25
C THR A 154 -10.34 -15.03 7.76
N ILE A 155 -10.49 -16.12 8.52
CA ILE A 155 -10.32 -16.10 9.99
C ILE A 155 -8.88 -15.71 10.36
N GLN A 156 -7.89 -16.24 9.64
CA GLN A 156 -6.49 -15.90 9.86
C GLN A 156 -6.21 -14.42 9.60
N ASN A 157 -6.67 -13.87 8.48
CA ASN A 157 -6.51 -12.45 8.16
C ASN A 157 -7.18 -11.56 9.21
N ARG A 158 -8.39 -11.91 9.65
CA ARG A 158 -9.05 -11.16 10.74
C ARG A 158 -8.20 -11.17 12.00
N ARG A 159 -7.66 -12.32 12.41
CA ARG A 159 -6.75 -12.40 13.57
C ARG A 159 -5.52 -11.50 13.41
N ILE A 160 -4.89 -11.49 12.24
CA ILE A 160 -3.72 -10.63 11.98
C ILE A 160 -4.08 -9.16 12.15
N VAL A 161 -5.16 -8.70 11.50
CA VAL A 161 -5.62 -7.30 11.61
C VAL A 161 -5.92 -6.91 13.05
N TYR A 162 -6.54 -7.81 13.83
CA TYR A 162 -6.77 -7.54 15.25
C TYR A 162 -5.47 -7.36 16.03
N ILE A 163 -4.46 -8.21 15.80
CA ILE A 163 -3.17 -8.13 16.47
C ILE A 163 -2.45 -6.84 16.09
N GLU A 164 -2.34 -6.53 14.79
CA GLU A 164 -1.71 -5.29 14.31
C GLU A 164 -2.39 -4.04 14.89
N SER A 165 -3.73 -4.05 14.98
CA SER A 165 -4.48 -2.94 15.58
C SER A 165 -4.23 -2.78 17.08
N PHE A 166 -3.98 -3.88 17.78
CA PHE A 166 -3.68 -3.90 19.20
C PHE A 166 -2.27 -3.36 19.45
N GLU A 167 -1.29 -3.88 18.72
CA GLU A 167 0.11 -3.44 18.78
C GLU A 167 0.24 -1.94 18.48
N ALA A 168 -0.42 -1.44 17.43
CA ALA A 168 -0.38 -0.02 17.10
C ALA A 168 -0.95 0.89 18.20
N ARG A 169 -1.98 0.44 18.93
CA ARG A 169 -2.53 1.19 20.07
C ARG A 169 -1.58 1.17 21.26
N GLU A 170 -0.97 0.03 21.53
CA GLU A 170 -0.02 -0.13 22.62
C GLU A 170 1.22 0.75 22.40
N GLU A 171 1.76 0.77 21.19
CA GLU A 171 2.85 1.67 20.79
C GLU A 171 2.49 3.14 20.99
N GLN A 172 1.27 3.55 20.62
CA GLN A 172 0.80 4.91 20.85
C GLN A 172 0.71 5.26 22.35
N HIS A 173 0.22 4.33 23.17
CA HIS A 173 0.16 4.53 24.62
C HIS A 173 1.55 4.68 25.24
N ILE A 174 2.50 3.83 24.83
CA ILE A 174 3.90 3.89 25.30
C ILE A 174 4.55 5.20 24.84
N ALA A 175 4.40 5.57 23.56
CA ALA A 175 4.96 6.81 23.03
C ALA A 175 4.44 8.05 23.77
N ARG A 176 3.14 8.05 24.09
CA ARG A 176 2.52 9.12 24.88
C ARG A 176 3.07 9.18 26.30
N ALA A 177 3.16 8.05 27.00
CA ALA A 177 3.70 8.01 28.36
C ALA A 177 5.16 8.49 28.41
N ILE A 178 5.98 8.13 27.42
CA ILE A 178 7.36 8.61 27.30
C ILE A 178 7.41 10.12 27.07
N ALA A 179 6.54 10.65 26.20
CA ALA A 179 6.48 12.09 25.94
C ALA A 179 6.06 12.88 27.19
N GLU A 180 5.03 12.40 27.91
CA GLU A 180 4.58 13.00 29.17
C GLU A 180 5.68 12.97 30.25
N GLN A 181 6.42 11.86 30.35
CA GLN A 181 7.56 11.74 31.27
C GLN A 181 8.68 12.74 30.93
N ARG A 182 9.04 12.89 29.64
CA ARG A 182 10.05 13.85 29.20
C ARG A 182 9.65 15.28 29.54
N GLU A 183 8.40 15.65 29.31
CA GLU A 183 7.90 16.98 29.63
C GLU A 183 7.93 17.25 31.15
N ALA A 184 7.57 16.25 31.96
CA ALA A 184 7.67 16.35 33.42
C ALA A 184 9.13 16.54 33.88
N ASP A 185 10.06 15.77 33.32
CA ASP A 185 11.49 15.86 33.64
C ASP A 185 12.08 17.22 33.25
N GLU A 186 11.72 17.76 32.07
CA GLU A 186 12.11 19.10 31.63
C GLU A 186 11.57 20.19 32.56
N ARG A 187 10.30 20.09 32.99
CA ARG A 187 9.70 21.03 33.95
C ARG A 187 10.44 21.01 35.29
N ILE A 188 10.77 19.82 35.80
CA ILE A 188 11.53 19.67 37.05
C ILE A 188 12.94 20.28 36.89
N ALA A 189 13.62 20.03 35.77
CA ALA A 189 14.94 20.58 35.49
C ALA A 189 14.90 22.12 35.40
N ALA A 190 13.91 22.68 34.71
CA ALA A 190 13.73 24.12 34.58
C ALA A 190 13.48 24.79 35.94
N GLU A 191 12.65 24.18 36.79
CA GLU A 191 12.38 24.74 38.13
C GLU A 191 13.61 24.66 39.03
N ARG A 192 14.37 23.56 38.98
CA ARG A 192 15.65 23.46 39.70
C ARG A 192 16.65 24.53 39.26
N LEU A 193 16.79 24.75 37.95
CA LEU A 193 17.66 25.80 37.42
C LEU A 193 17.21 27.18 37.87
N ARG A 194 15.90 27.44 37.88
CA ARG A 194 15.33 28.72 38.33
C ARG A 194 15.62 28.99 39.81
N ILE A 195 15.50 27.98 40.67
CA ILE A 195 15.83 28.08 42.09
C ILE A 195 17.32 28.41 42.25
N GLU A 196 18.20 27.72 41.52
CA GLU A 196 19.66 27.95 41.62
C GLU A 196 20.06 29.34 41.12
N LEU A 197 19.48 29.81 40.02
CA LEU A 197 19.69 31.18 39.51
C LEU A 197 19.29 32.24 40.54
N LYS A 198 18.12 32.08 41.20
CA LYS A 198 17.70 32.99 42.27
C LYS A 198 18.71 33.00 43.43
N ARG A 199 19.23 31.83 43.79
CA ARG A 199 20.23 31.71 44.87
C ARG A 199 21.53 32.43 44.51
N ILE A 200 22.03 32.27 43.29
CA ILE A 200 23.24 32.96 42.80
C ILE A 200 23.01 34.48 42.78
N GLN A 201 21.85 34.94 42.30
CA GLN A 201 21.52 36.35 42.23
C GLN A 201 21.51 37.00 43.63
N GLN A 202 20.85 36.37 44.60
CA GLN A 202 20.86 36.83 46.00
C GLN A 202 22.27 36.90 46.59
N GLN A 203 23.13 35.92 46.28
CA GLN A 203 24.53 35.95 46.73
C GLN A 203 25.32 37.10 46.10
N GLN A 204 25.08 37.38 44.81
CA GLN A 204 25.69 38.52 44.13
C GLN A 204 25.22 39.86 44.71
N ASP A 205 23.91 40.01 44.96
CA ASP A 205 23.35 41.24 45.55
C ASP A 205 23.97 41.53 46.92
N VAL A 206 24.05 40.52 47.80
CA VAL A 206 24.71 40.65 49.10
C VAL A 206 26.21 40.97 48.96
N ALA A 207 26.89 40.42 47.96
CA ALA A 207 28.30 40.73 47.71
C ALA A 207 28.50 42.17 47.22
N ILE A 208 27.60 42.66 46.35
CA ILE A 208 27.59 44.05 45.88
C ILE A 208 27.32 45.00 47.04
N GLU A 209 26.33 44.74 47.88
CA GLU A 209 26.02 45.56 49.07
C GLU A 209 27.22 45.66 50.02
N LYS A 210 27.91 44.54 50.27
CA LYS A 210 29.15 44.52 51.07
C LYS A 210 30.26 45.35 50.43
N ALA A 211 30.47 45.21 49.13
CA ALA A 211 31.50 45.96 48.40
C ALA A 211 31.23 47.47 48.39
N VAL A 212 29.96 47.88 48.20
CA VAL A 212 29.54 49.29 48.27
C VAL A 212 29.74 49.83 49.69
N SER A 213 29.32 49.08 50.71
CA SER A 213 29.48 49.48 52.12
C SER A 213 30.95 49.66 52.50
N LEU A 214 31.82 48.73 52.09
CA LEU A 214 33.27 48.85 52.26
C LEU A 214 33.81 50.11 51.56
N ARG A 215 33.41 50.36 50.31
CA ARG A 215 33.87 51.53 49.55
C ARG A 215 33.43 52.85 50.19
N VAL A 216 32.21 52.93 50.72
CA VAL A 216 31.72 54.11 51.45
C VAL A 216 32.51 54.31 52.75
N LEU A 217 32.80 53.24 53.49
CA LEU A 217 33.65 53.29 54.70
C LEU A 217 35.08 53.75 54.40
N TYR A 218 35.65 53.37 53.25
CA TYR A 218 36.97 53.85 52.81
C TYR A 218 36.96 55.31 52.36
N CYS A 219 35.89 55.80 51.72
CA CYS A 219 35.76 57.22 51.35
C CYS A 219 35.49 58.16 52.54
N TYR A 220 34.99 57.64 53.67
CA TYR A 220 34.76 58.41 54.90
C TYR A 220 35.96 58.45 55.86
N ASN A 221 37.03 57.68 55.58
CA ASN A 221 38.25 57.61 56.40
C ASN A 221 39.49 58.23 55.72
N VAL A 222 39.29 59.13 54.75
CA VAL A 222 40.32 59.99 54.14
C VAL A 222 39.89 61.44 54.32
#